data_AF-A0A1Y4LTU7-F1
#
_entry.id   AF-A0A1Y4LTU7-F1
#
_cell.length_a   1.000
_cell.length_b   1.000
_cell.length_c   1.000
_cell.angle_alpha   90.00
_cell.angle_beta   90.00
_cell.angle_gamma   90.00
#
_symmetry.space_group_name_H-M   'P 1'
#
loop_
_entity.id
_entity.type
_entity.pdbx_description
1 polymer ?
#
loop_
_entity_poly.entity_id
_entity_poly.type
_entity_poly.pdbx_seq_one_letter_code
_entity_poly.pdbx_strand_id
1 'polypeptide(L)'
;MKKVLISLSQPPVPVVMDADDPMDVLIQCPYCGTLTTVGNTRMISGFVGCDHCYFVPGGLLETTLFVREHEYENYREGRFYKDGFFTNKRKAEIRNDSKD
;
A
#
# COMPACT_ATOMS: atom_id res chain seq x y z
N MET A 1 -1.17 21.45 8.32
CA MET A 1 -0.35 20.33 7.79
C MET A 1 -0.62 20.23 6.29
N LYS A 2 0.41 20.39 5.44
CA LYS A 2 0.29 20.26 3.98
C LYS A 2 -0.06 18.81 3.63
N LYS A 3 -0.82 18.61 2.56
CA LYS A 3 -1.17 17.28 2.05
C LYS A 3 -0.91 17.21 0.55
N VAL A 4 -0.63 16.01 0.05
CA VAL A 4 -0.44 15.73 -1.37
C VAL A 4 -1.44 14.66 -1.81
N LEU A 5 -2.03 14.86 -2.99
CA LEU A 5 -2.88 13.86 -3.63
C LEU A 5 -1.99 12.94 -4.47
N ILE A 6 -1.81 11.70 -4.03
CA ILE A 6 -1.01 10.70 -4.74
C ILE A 6 -1.88 9.68 -5.50
N SER A 7 -3.19 9.64 -5.23
CA SER A 7 -4.17 8.82 -5.94
C SER A 7 -5.56 9.46 -5.86
N LEU A 8 -6.38 9.22 -6.89
CA LEU A 8 -7.79 9.59 -6.92
C LEU A 8 -8.67 8.74 -5.98
N SER A 9 -8.22 7.54 -5.63
CA SER A 9 -8.98 6.56 -4.85
C SER A 9 -8.66 6.59 -3.34
N GLN A 10 -7.78 7.50 -2.90
CA GLN A 10 -7.36 7.61 -1.51
C GLN A 10 -7.44 9.06 -1.01
N PRO A 11 -7.61 9.27 0.31
CA PRO A 11 -7.46 10.58 0.90
C PRO A 11 -6.06 11.16 0.66
N PRO A 12 -5.91 12.49 0.55
CA PRO A 12 -4.60 13.12 0.48
C PRO A 12 -3.70 12.76 1.67
N VAL A 13 -2.44 12.46 1.39
CA VAL A 13 -1.46 11.99 2.37
C VAL A 13 -0.74 13.18 3.03
N PRO A 14 -0.50 13.15 4.35
CA PRO A 14 0.29 14.16 5.04
C PRO A 14 1.70 14.31 4.47
N VAL A 15 2.10 15.55 4.19
CA VAL A 15 3.49 15.88 3.86
C VAL A 15 4.27 16.04 5.16
N VAL A 16 5.36 15.28 5.27
CA VAL A 16 6.31 15.33 6.39
C VAL A 16 7.36 16.41 6.13
N MET A 17 7.87 16.48 4.89
CA MET A 17 8.82 17.48 4.44
C MET A 17 8.52 17.84 2.98
N ASP A 18 8.47 19.13 2.69
CA ASP A 18 8.22 19.65 1.35
C ASP A 18 9.51 19.71 0.53
N ALA A 19 9.39 19.76 -0.79
CA ALA A 19 10.51 19.87 -1.73
C ALA A 19 10.09 20.67 -2.98
N ASP A 20 11.08 21.24 -3.68
CA ASP A 20 10.84 21.96 -4.93
C ASP A 20 10.38 21.02 -6.05
N ASP A 21 10.99 19.83 -6.15
CA ASP A 21 10.53 18.75 -7.01
C ASP A 21 9.42 17.95 -6.30
N PRO A 22 8.20 17.85 -6.86
CA PRO A 22 7.12 17.03 -6.32
C PRO A 22 7.51 15.57 -6.04
N MET A 23 8.48 15.01 -6.77
CA MET A 23 8.95 13.63 -6.61
C MET A 23 9.78 13.43 -5.34
N ASP A 24 10.36 14.51 -4.79
CA ASP A 24 11.20 14.48 -3.59
C ASP A 24 10.43 14.81 -2.30
N VAL A 25 9.15 15.18 -2.41
CA VAL A 25 8.28 15.43 -1.25
C VAL A 25 8.23 14.19 -0.36
N LEU A 26 8.60 14.36 0.91
CA LEU A 26 8.60 13.29 1.90
C LEU A 26 7.21 13.13 2.53
N ILE A 27 6.70 11.90 2.52
CA ILE A 27 5.40 11.51 3.05
C ILE A 27 5.53 10.30 3.98
N GLN A 28 4.52 10.07 4.82
CA GLN A 28 4.31 8.76 5.44
C GLN A 28 3.51 7.88 4.50
N CYS A 29 4.00 6.67 4.20
CA CYS A 29 3.27 5.70 3.40
C CYS A 29 1.89 5.43 4.03
N PRO A 30 0.79 5.58 3.28
CA PRO A 30 -0.56 5.47 3.83
C PRO A 30 -0.92 4.04 4.31
N TYR A 31 -0.09 3.04 3.99
CA TYR A 31 -0.36 1.63 4.32
C TYR A 31 0.50 1.02 5.42
N CYS A 32 1.75 1.44 5.55
CA CYS A 32 2.67 0.90 6.56
C CYS A 32 3.30 1.98 7.44
N GLY A 33 3.03 3.26 7.18
CA GLY A 33 3.57 4.38 7.96
C GLY A 33 5.05 4.70 7.70
N THR A 34 5.78 3.83 6.97
CA THR A 34 7.18 4.06 6.60
C THR A 34 7.34 5.37 5.83
N LEU A 35 8.36 6.15 6.16
CA LEU A 35 8.71 7.36 5.43
C LEU A 35 9.20 7.02 4.02
N THR A 36 8.70 7.74 3.03
CA THR A 36 9.07 7.58 1.62
C THR A 36 8.91 8.92 0.91
N THR A 37 9.57 9.10 -0.23
CA THR A 37 9.24 10.20 -1.14
C THR A 37 8.04 9.83 -2.03
N VAL A 38 7.36 10.83 -2.57
CA VAL A 38 6.27 10.64 -3.55
C VAL A 38 6.77 9.83 -4.75
N GLY A 39 7.97 10.13 -5.27
CA GLY A 39 8.54 9.45 -6.43
C GLY A 39 8.87 7.97 -6.20
N ASN A 40 9.06 7.56 -4.95
CA ASN A 40 9.31 6.16 -4.57
C ASN A 40 8.03 5.40 -4.20
N THR A 41 6.85 5.98 -4.43
CA THR A 41 5.59 5.27 -4.23
C THR A 41 5.24 4.38 -5.42
N ARG A 42 4.41 3.35 -5.16
CA ARG A 42 3.94 2.37 -6.13
C ARG A 42 2.42 2.32 -6.09
N MET A 43 1.79 2.22 -7.26
CA MET A 43 0.34 2.12 -7.39
C MET A 43 -0.09 0.75 -7.91
N ILE A 44 -1.10 0.16 -7.28
CA ILE A 44 -1.83 -1.00 -7.81
C ILE A 44 -3.32 -0.83 -7.53
N SER A 45 -4.18 -1.12 -8.52
CA SER A 45 -5.64 -0.88 -8.44
C SER A 45 -6.05 0.51 -7.93
N GLY A 46 -5.30 1.56 -8.28
CA GLY A 46 -5.60 2.93 -7.81
C GLY A 46 -5.23 3.21 -6.36
N PHE A 47 -4.49 2.33 -5.70
CA PHE A 47 -4.08 2.48 -4.31
C PHE A 47 -2.55 2.51 -4.23
N VAL A 48 -2.00 3.47 -3.48
CA VAL A 48 -0.59 3.87 -3.52
C VAL A 48 0.13 3.55 -2.21
N GLY A 49 1.18 2.73 -2.29
CA GLY A 49 2.04 2.36 -1.17
C GLY A 49 3.52 2.66 -1.45
N CYS A 50 4.41 2.15 -0.60
CA CYS A 50 5.87 2.24 -0.78
C CYS A 50 6.49 0.85 -0.91
N ASP A 51 7.74 0.78 -1.36
CA ASP A 51 8.46 -0.48 -1.58
C ASP A 51 8.49 -1.40 -0.33
N HIS A 52 8.58 -0.82 0.88
CA HIS A 52 8.55 -1.56 2.15
C HIS A 52 7.32 -2.45 2.34
N CYS A 53 6.15 -1.99 1.90
CA CYS A 53 4.93 -2.81 1.96
C CYS A 53 4.64 -3.53 0.65
N TYR A 54 5.31 -3.19 -0.44
CA TYR A 54 4.95 -3.67 -1.79
C TYR A 54 5.62 -5.00 -2.14
N PHE A 55 6.96 -5.08 -2.02
CA PHE A 55 7.78 -6.16 -2.59
C PHE A 55 8.29 -7.17 -1.55
N VAL A 56 7.70 -7.21 -0.37
CA VAL A 56 8.05 -8.19 0.68
C VAL A 56 7.12 -9.41 0.60
N PRO A 57 7.56 -10.60 1.06
CA PRO A 57 6.67 -11.75 1.19
C PRO A 57 5.43 -11.43 2.04
N GLY A 58 4.25 -11.79 1.53
CA GLY A 58 2.96 -11.42 2.11
C GLY A 58 2.61 -9.93 1.98
N GLY A 59 3.40 -9.17 1.21
CA GLY A 59 3.21 -7.75 0.97
C GLY A 59 2.00 -7.43 0.08
N LEU A 60 1.86 -6.15 -0.28
CA LEU A 60 0.73 -5.64 -1.05
C LEU A 60 0.66 -6.28 -2.43
N LEU A 61 1.77 -6.50 -3.13
CA LEU A 61 1.74 -7.11 -4.46
C LEU A 61 1.14 -8.52 -4.41
N GLU A 62 1.73 -9.41 -3.61
CA GLU A 62 1.28 -10.79 -3.46
C GLU A 62 -0.16 -10.86 -2.95
N THR A 63 -0.49 -10.05 -1.94
CA THR A 63 -1.87 -9.98 -1.41
C THR A 63 -2.85 -9.53 -2.48
N THR A 64 -2.50 -8.51 -3.28
CA THR A 64 -3.37 -8.02 -4.35
C THR A 64 -3.62 -9.11 -5.39
N LEU A 65 -2.57 -9.81 -5.81
CA LEU A 65 -2.67 -10.89 -6.77
C LEU A 65 -3.52 -12.04 -6.25
N PHE A 66 -3.29 -12.46 -5.01
CA PHE A 66 -4.08 -13.50 -4.35
C PHE A 66 -5.56 -13.14 -4.24
N VAL A 67 -5.87 -11.95 -3.73
CA VAL A 67 -7.26 -11.49 -3.57
C VAL A 67 -7.93 -11.32 -4.93
N ARG A 68 -7.19 -10.86 -5.96
CA ARG A 68 -7.71 -10.78 -7.33
C ARG A 68 -8.13 -12.14 -7.88
N GLU A 69 -7.35 -13.18 -7.59
CA GLU A 69 -7.55 -14.52 -8.12
C GLU A 69 -8.61 -15.33 -7.34
N HIS A 70 -8.63 -15.19 -6.01
CA HIS A 70 -9.44 -16.05 -5.14
C HIS A 70 -10.59 -15.33 -4.43
N GLU A 71 -10.56 -14.00 -4.36
CA GLU A 71 -11.51 -13.19 -3.58
C GLU A 71 -11.91 -11.92 -4.37
N TYR A 72 -12.35 -12.09 -5.62
CA TYR A 72 -12.55 -10.97 -6.57
C TYR A 72 -13.40 -9.81 -6.02
N GLU A 73 -14.44 -10.09 -5.23
CA GLU A 73 -15.24 -9.04 -4.60
C GLU A 73 -14.43 -8.18 -3.62
N ASN A 74 -13.56 -8.80 -2.81
CA ASN A 74 -12.64 -8.07 -1.93
C ASN A 74 -11.61 -7.26 -2.74
N TYR A 75 -11.18 -7.80 -3.90
CA TYR A 75 -10.26 -7.10 -4.80
C TYR A 75 -10.92 -5.86 -5.42
N ARG A 76 -12.14 -6.02 -5.96
CA ARG A 76 -12.93 -4.96 -6.59
C ARG A 76 -13.19 -3.80 -5.64
N GLU A 77 -13.46 -4.10 -4.38
CA GLU A 77 -13.70 -3.09 -3.34
C GLU A 77 -12.43 -2.53 -2.69
N GLY A 78 -11.25 -3.06 -3.02
CA GLY A 78 -9.98 -2.64 -2.43
C GLY A 78 -9.88 -2.86 -0.93
N ARG A 79 -10.57 -3.86 -0.36
CA ARG A 79 -10.64 -4.07 1.10
C ARG A 79 -9.28 -4.34 1.72
N PHE A 80 -8.44 -5.11 1.03
CA PHE A 80 -7.10 -5.45 1.50
C PHE A 80 -6.21 -4.21 1.71
N TYR A 81 -6.43 -3.11 0.99
CA TYR A 81 -5.73 -1.85 1.27
C TYR A 81 -6.14 -1.22 2.61
N LYS A 82 -7.41 -1.32 2.99
CA LYS A 82 -7.93 -0.77 4.25
C LYS A 82 -7.42 -1.54 5.47
N ASP A 83 -7.20 -2.84 5.32
CA ASP A 83 -6.68 -3.71 6.39
C ASP A 83 -5.25 -3.33 6.82
N GLY A 84 -4.50 -2.66 5.95
CA GLY A 84 -3.13 -2.24 6.20
C GLY A 84 -2.10 -3.37 6.03
N PHE A 85 -0.83 -2.98 5.95
CA PHE A 85 0.27 -3.90 5.62
C PHE A 85 0.41 -5.08 6.60
N PHE A 86 0.46 -4.82 7.90
CA PHE A 86 0.72 -5.86 8.91
C PHE A 86 -0.40 -6.91 8.98
N THR A 87 -1.65 -6.48 8.83
CA THR A 87 -2.80 -7.39 8.81
C THR A 87 -2.74 -8.33 7.61
N ASN A 88 -2.45 -7.80 6.42
CA ASN A 88 -2.33 -8.61 5.21
C ASN A 88 -1.16 -9.59 5.28
N LYS A 89 -0.02 -9.14 5.81
CA LYS A 89 1.15 -10.00 5.99
C LYS A 89 0.83 -11.18 6.90
N ARG A 90 0.17 -10.93 8.04
CA ARG A 90 -0.30 -12.00 8.94
C ARG A 90 -1.28 -12.96 8.26
N LYS A 91 -2.22 -12.45 7.46
CA LYS A 91 -3.13 -13.30 6.68
C LYS A 91 -2.36 -14.15 5.67
N ALA A 92 -1.32 -13.62 5.04
CA ALA A 92 -0.48 -14.36 4.11
C ALA A 92 0.33 -15.47 4.78
N GLU A 93 0.91 -15.19 5.95
CA GLU A 93 1.62 -16.18 6.77
C GLU A 93 0.69 -17.35 7.13
N ILE A 94 -0.51 -17.07 7.66
CA ILE A 94 -1.50 -18.11 8.00
C ILE A 94 -1.87 -18.97 6.79
N ARG A 95 -2.04 -18.36 5.60
CA ARG A 95 -2.37 -19.10 4.37
C ARG A 95 -1.23 -20.03 3.93
N ASN A 96 0.01 -19.64 4.17
CA ASN A 96 1.17 -20.46 3.82
C ASN A 96 1.37 -21.61 4.82
N ASP A 97 1.18 -21.34 6.12
CA ASP A 97 1.25 -22.36 7.17
C ASP A 97 0.14 -23.40 7.06
N SER A 98 -1.00 -23.06 6.45
CA SER A 98 -2.14 -23.99 6.24
C SER A 98 -1.97 -24.92 5.03
N LYS A 99 -0.86 -24.81 4.29
CA LYS A 99 -0.57 -25.65 3.12
C LYS A 99 0.40 -26.80 3.42
N ASP A 100 0.88 -26.88 4.66
CA ASP A 100 1.66 -28.01 5.22
C ASP A 100 0.74 -28.99 5.97
#